data_AF-A0A009LNW1-F1
#
_entry.id   AF-A0A009LNW1-F1
#
_cell.length_a   1.000
_cell.length_b   1.000
_cell.length_c   1.000
_cell.angle_alpha   90.00
_cell.angle_beta   90.00
_cell.angle_gamma   90.00
#
_symmetry.space_group_name_H-M   'P 1'
#
loop_
_entity.id
_entity.type
_entity.pdbx_description
1 polymer ?
#
loop_
_entity_poly.entity_id
_entity_poly.type
_entity_poly.pdbx_seq_one_letter_code
_entity_poly.pdbx_strand_id
1 'polypeptide(L)'
;MTFEPYKKQSNYKFNLGDDRRFELKKLKDAIGLIELMSRDNQEFIIELIIENFETVVSSSKSKFIKRELSIFDDLLNKALEICFQSKIYDEIFISIQELYNYREEIEQFHTIITKTNKCDFRVECEVDSNHIFEFEKTSSTSAIFCRLGSHAIGAILTIIGKPEKISKNKFRIDKGELMIDRTLIFTRSNENINEEISRVIQNTISKYADEYDVFYNWDTDVV
;
A
#
# COMPACT_ATOMS: atom_id res chain seq x y z
N MET A 1 17.63 18.50 20.01
CA MET A 1 17.93 19.78 19.34
C MET A 1 18.62 20.65 20.36
N THR A 2 19.68 21.35 19.97
CA THR A 2 20.38 22.31 20.82
C THR A 2 20.18 23.68 20.19
N PHE A 3 19.71 24.65 20.98
CA PHE A 3 19.40 25.99 20.52
C PHE A 3 20.15 27.02 21.36
N GLU A 4 20.84 27.93 20.68
CA GLU A 4 21.52 29.07 21.30
C GLU A 4 20.87 30.37 20.78
N PRO A 5 19.72 30.79 21.38
CA PRO A 5 18.89 31.87 20.84
C PRO A 5 19.68 33.17 20.66
N TYR A 6 20.51 33.51 21.64
CA TYR A 6 21.33 34.72 21.65
C TYR A 6 22.50 34.69 20.65
N LYS A 7 22.93 33.50 20.20
CA LYS A 7 23.96 33.34 19.17
C LYS A 7 23.40 33.08 17.77
N LYS A 8 22.07 32.98 17.63
CA LYS A 8 21.37 32.58 16.40
C LYS A 8 21.93 31.27 15.82
N GLN A 9 22.29 30.33 16.71
CA GLN A 9 22.85 29.03 16.35
C GLN A 9 21.90 27.93 16.79
N SER A 10 21.75 26.94 15.93
CA SER A 10 20.93 25.77 16.20
C SER A 10 21.61 24.53 15.63
N ASN A 11 21.57 23.45 16.41
CA ASN A 11 21.99 22.12 15.99
C ASN A 11 20.79 21.19 16.14
N TYR A 12 20.38 20.54 15.06
CA TYR A 12 19.27 19.60 15.06
C TYR A 12 19.69 18.28 14.43
N LYS A 13 19.10 17.21 14.96
CA LYS A 13 19.23 15.85 14.47
C LYS A 13 17.83 15.29 14.39
N PHE A 14 17.53 14.67 13.25
CA PHE A 14 16.31 13.89 13.08
C PHE A 14 16.62 12.44 13.41
N ASN A 15 15.72 11.80 14.16
CA ASN A 15 15.79 10.37 14.43
C ASN A 15 14.40 9.81 14.21
N LEU A 16 14.28 8.99 13.18
CA LEU A 16 13.03 8.32 12.85
C LEU A 16 12.97 6.94 13.52
N GLY A 17 14.11 6.35 13.92
CA GLY A 17 14.20 5.06 14.63
C GLY A 17 13.76 3.89 13.76
N ASP A 18 14.60 2.86 13.65
CA ASP A 18 14.38 1.78 12.67
C ASP A 18 13.08 1.00 12.93
N ASP A 19 12.74 0.78 14.21
CA ASP A 19 11.52 0.08 14.64
C ASP A 19 10.40 1.01 15.12
N ARG A 20 10.63 2.33 15.13
CA ARG A 20 9.62 3.26 15.63
C ARG A 20 8.55 3.44 14.57
N ARG A 21 7.32 3.11 14.94
CA ARG A 21 6.16 3.32 14.07
C ARG A 21 5.54 4.68 14.28
N PHE A 22 5.11 5.28 13.18
CA PHE A 22 4.33 6.51 13.16
C PHE A 22 3.09 6.29 12.32
N GLU A 23 2.03 7.04 12.63
CA GLU A 23 0.88 7.14 11.75
C GLU A 23 1.33 7.62 10.35
N LEU A 24 0.82 7.00 9.27
CA LEU A 24 1.24 7.27 7.89
C LEU A 24 1.34 8.76 7.56
N LYS A 25 0.30 9.53 7.88
CA LYS A 25 0.26 10.97 7.60
C LYS A 25 1.32 11.74 8.37
N LYS A 26 1.48 11.43 9.67
CA LYS A 26 2.54 12.04 10.50
C LYS A 26 3.94 11.69 9.99
N LEU A 27 4.15 10.48 9.49
CA LEU A 27 5.42 10.08 8.89
C LEU A 27 5.68 10.87 7.60
N LYS A 28 4.67 11.03 6.74
CA LYS A 28 4.75 11.83 5.51
C LYS A 28 5.10 13.29 5.82
N ASP A 29 4.42 13.89 6.79
CA ASP A 29 4.68 15.26 7.23
C ASP A 29 6.08 15.40 7.82
N ALA A 30 6.54 14.41 8.59
CA ALA A 30 7.89 14.39 9.14
C ALA A 30 8.97 14.30 8.05
N ILE A 31 8.80 13.45 7.03
CA ILE A 31 9.72 13.36 5.90
C ILE A 31 9.76 14.69 5.13
N GLY A 32 8.60 15.29 4.84
CA GLY A 32 8.52 16.59 4.19
C GLY A 32 9.20 17.71 4.99
N LEU A 33 9.04 17.71 6.32
CA LEU A 33 9.74 18.65 7.21
C LEU A 33 11.26 18.44 7.16
N ILE A 34 11.72 17.19 7.18
CA ILE A 34 13.15 16.88 7.09
C ILE A 34 13.72 17.38 5.76
N GLU A 35 13.02 17.13 4.65
CA GLU A 35 13.42 17.63 3.32
C GLU A 35 13.46 19.15 3.27
N LEU A 36 12.45 19.84 3.83
CA LEU A 36 12.42 21.30 3.91
C LEU A 36 13.63 21.84 4.70
N MET A 37 13.91 21.24 5.85
CA MET A 37 15.06 21.57 6.72
C MET A 37 16.40 21.08 6.14
N SER A 38 16.40 20.38 5.01
CA SER A 38 17.61 19.97 4.27
C SER A 38 18.07 21.00 3.24
N ARG A 39 17.21 21.97 2.90
CA ARG A 39 17.49 22.96 1.86
C ARG A 39 18.51 23.98 2.37
N ASP A 40 19.22 24.63 1.45
CA ASP A 40 20.14 25.70 1.85
C ASP A 40 19.37 26.97 2.20
N ASN A 41 19.79 27.68 3.25
CA ASN A 41 19.22 28.97 3.66
C ASN A 41 17.70 28.97 3.94
N GLN A 42 17.08 27.82 4.20
CA GLN A 42 15.67 27.78 4.64
C GLN A 42 15.59 28.41 6.02
N GLU A 43 14.87 29.53 6.12
CA GLU A 43 14.62 30.20 7.38
C GLU A 43 13.56 29.45 8.18
N PHE A 44 13.82 29.32 9.47
CA PHE A 44 12.86 28.81 10.44
C PHE A 44 12.95 29.62 11.74
N ILE A 45 11.82 29.73 12.42
CA ILE A 45 11.66 30.49 13.66
C ILE A 45 11.41 29.48 14.78
N ILE A 46 12.11 29.66 15.89
CA ILE A 46 11.88 28.92 17.12
C ILE A 46 11.32 29.89 18.15
N GLU A 47 10.16 29.54 18.69
CA GLU A 47 9.51 30.25 19.78
C GLU A 47 9.53 29.36 21.03
N LEU A 48 10.09 29.87 22.11
CA LEU A 48 10.11 29.21 23.41
C LEU A 48 9.16 29.96 24.36
N ILE A 49 8.07 29.30 24.70
CA ILE A 49 7.05 29.80 25.62
C ILE A 49 7.23 29.07 26.96
N ILE A 50 7.56 29.83 28.00
CA ILE A 50 7.67 29.33 29.37
C ILE A 50 6.67 30.13 30.21
N GLU A 51 5.88 29.43 31.03
CA GLU A 51 4.90 30.07 31.91
C GLU A 51 5.59 31.08 32.83
N ASN A 52 5.04 32.31 32.91
CA ASN A 52 5.57 33.44 33.67
C ASN A 52 6.88 34.08 33.16
N PHE A 53 7.33 33.75 31.93
CA PHE A 53 8.46 34.41 31.28
C PHE A 53 8.05 35.03 29.94
N GLU A 54 8.82 36.02 29.48
CA GLU A 54 8.66 36.55 28.12
C GLU A 54 9.01 35.48 27.07
N THR A 55 8.22 35.44 25.99
CA THR A 55 8.47 34.52 24.87
C THR A 55 9.82 34.82 24.24
N VAL A 56 10.69 33.81 24.17
CA VAL A 56 11.97 33.94 23.48
C VAL A 56 11.78 33.49 22.03
N VAL A 57 11.94 34.43 21.09
CA VAL A 57 11.87 34.17 19.65
C VAL A 57 13.26 34.30 19.05
N SER A 58 13.69 33.31 18.26
CA SER A 58 14.91 33.44 17.48
C SER A 58 14.82 32.69 16.15
N SER A 59 15.38 33.31 15.11
CA SER A 59 15.42 32.74 13.76
C SER A 59 16.76 32.11 13.47
N SER A 60 16.74 31.08 12.63
CA SER A 60 17.92 30.37 12.16
C SER A 60 17.73 29.96 10.71
N LYS A 61 18.84 29.73 10.02
CA LYS A 61 18.84 29.22 8.64
C LYS A 61 19.41 27.81 8.62
N SER A 62 18.76 26.92 7.87
CA SER A 62 19.30 25.58 7.64
C SER A 62 20.56 25.64 6.78
N LYS A 63 21.35 24.57 6.87
CA LYS A 63 22.44 24.29 5.93
C LYS A 63 21.99 23.20 5.00
N PHE A 64 22.44 23.27 3.75
CA PHE A 64 22.21 22.17 2.82
C PHE A 64 22.75 20.84 3.35
N ILE A 65 21.91 19.82 3.35
CA ILE A 65 22.29 18.44 3.64
C ILE A 65 21.63 17.56 2.59
N LYS A 66 22.42 16.86 1.76
CA LYS A 66 21.87 15.87 0.83
C LYS A 66 21.26 14.71 1.62
N ARG A 67 19.97 14.43 1.40
CA ARG A 67 19.26 13.28 1.97
C ARG A 67 18.53 12.54 0.86
N GLU A 68 18.56 11.22 0.91
CA GLU A 68 17.90 10.35 -0.08
C GLU A 68 16.54 9.88 0.49
N LEU A 69 15.60 10.81 0.61
CA LEU A 69 14.28 10.57 1.20
C LEU A 69 13.16 10.39 0.16
N SER A 70 13.46 10.65 -1.11
CA SER A 70 12.46 10.61 -2.20
C SER A 70 11.79 9.25 -2.33
N ILE A 71 12.51 8.16 -2.07
CA ILE A 71 11.94 6.80 -2.08
C ILE A 71 10.84 6.65 -1.02
N PHE A 72 11.04 7.20 0.17
CA PHE A 72 10.05 7.12 1.24
C PHE A 72 8.89 8.07 1.00
N ASP A 73 9.14 9.25 0.44
CA ASP A 73 8.07 10.18 0.07
C ASP A 73 7.11 9.55 -0.94
N ASP A 74 7.67 8.94 -1.99
CA ASP A 74 6.93 8.25 -3.03
C ASP A 74 6.16 7.02 -2.48
N LEU A 75 6.80 6.18 -1.67
CA LEU A 75 6.12 5.04 -1.03
C LEU A 75 5.00 5.48 -0.08
N LEU A 76 5.16 6.57 0.66
CA LEU A 76 4.11 7.12 1.53
C LEU A 76 2.95 7.70 0.72
N ASN A 77 3.23 8.37 -0.40
CA ASN A 77 2.17 8.84 -1.31
C ASN A 77 1.36 7.66 -1.84
N LYS A 78 2.02 6.60 -2.32
CA LYS A 78 1.35 5.36 -2.77
C LYS A 78 0.53 4.72 -1.65
N ALA A 79 1.09 4.61 -0.45
CA ALA A 79 0.39 4.08 0.72
C ALA A 79 -0.88 4.89 1.07
N LEU A 80 -0.80 6.22 1.06
CA LEU A 80 -1.95 7.10 1.31
C LEU A 80 -3.01 6.98 0.20
N GLU A 81 -2.60 6.88 -1.06
CA GLU A 81 -3.51 6.63 -2.18
C GLU A 81 -4.19 5.26 -2.07
N ILE A 82 -3.47 4.22 -1.63
CA ILE A 82 -4.05 2.91 -1.33
C ILE A 82 -5.16 3.05 -0.29
N CYS A 83 -4.88 3.73 0.82
CA CYS A 83 -5.86 3.94 1.89
C CYS A 83 -7.09 4.70 1.38
N PHE A 84 -6.87 5.76 0.58
CA PHE A 84 -7.95 6.57 0.01
C PHE A 84 -8.85 5.77 -0.93
N GLN A 85 -8.28 5.06 -1.92
CA GLN A 85 -9.05 4.27 -2.88
C GLN A 85 -9.79 3.11 -2.20
N SER A 86 -9.17 2.53 -1.18
CA SER A 86 -9.72 1.44 -0.38
C SER A 86 -10.70 1.89 0.70
N LYS A 87 -10.93 3.21 0.85
CA LYS A 87 -11.78 3.83 1.89
C LYS A 87 -11.39 3.38 3.31
N ILE A 88 -10.09 3.30 3.59
CA ILE A 88 -9.56 2.96 4.90
C ILE A 88 -9.44 4.24 5.71
N TYR A 89 -10.18 4.31 6.82
CA TYR A 89 -10.19 5.46 7.73
C TYR A 89 -9.41 5.20 9.02
N ASP A 90 -8.96 3.97 9.24
CA ASP A 90 -8.21 3.58 10.44
C ASP A 90 -6.79 4.17 10.45
N GLU A 91 -6.28 4.42 11.65
CA GLU A 91 -4.90 4.87 11.83
C GLU A 91 -3.92 3.71 11.54
N ILE A 92 -3.19 3.83 10.43
CA ILE A 92 -2.15 2.89 10.06
C ILE A 92 -0.80 3.39 10.58
N PHE A 93 -0.16 2.56 11.40
CA PHE A 93 1.15 2.82 11.98
C PHE A 93 2.21 2.00 11.27
N ILE A 94 3.25 2.65 10.75
CA ILE A 94 4.33 2.02 9.98
C ILE A 94 5.69 2.61 10.36
N SER A 95 6.76 1.79 10.32
CA SER A 95 8.14 2.28 10.41
C SER A 95 8.76 2.50 9.03
N ILE A 96 9.86 3.26 8.97
CA ILE A 96 10.61 3.44 7.72
C ILE A 96 11.18 2.12 7.21
N GLN A 97 11.61 1.24 8.13
CA GLN A 97 12.12 -0.07 7.78
C GLN A 97 11.02 -0.94 7.13
N GLU A 98 9.81 -0.94 7.69
CA GLU A 98 8.67 -1.66 7.10
C GLU A 98 8.33 -1.11 5.71
N LEU A 99 8.33 0.22 5.54
CA LEU A 99 8.07 0.86 4.25
C LEU A 99 9.10 0.42 3.19
N TYR A 100 10.38 0.33 3.55
CA TYR A 100 11.42 -0.13 2.63
C TYR A 100 11.35 -1.63 2.31
N ASN A 101 11.05 -2.44 3.33
CA ASN A 101 10.97 -3.89 3.21
C ASN A 101 9.81 -4.31 2.30
N TYR A 102 8.66 -3.63 2.41
CA TYR A 102 7.46 -3.93 1.63
C TYR A 102 7.29 -3.06 0.38
N ARG A 103 8.37 -2.44 -0.10
CA ARG A 103 8.31 -1.46 -1.20
C ARG A 103 7.69 -2.05 -2.47
N GLU A 104 8.06 -3.28 -2.82
CA GLU A 104 7.61 -3.93 -4.07
C GLU A 104 6.14 -4.29 -3.97
N GLU A 105 5.69 -4.81 -2.83
CA GLU A 105 4.29 -5.12 -2.56
C GLU A 105 3.42 -3.86 -2.57
N ILE A 106 3.88 -2.76 -1.96
CA ILE A 106 3.17 -1.47 -1.98
C ILE A 106 3.04 -0.95 -3.41
N GLU A 107 4.10 -1.00 -4.20
CA GLU A 107 4.09 -0.51 -5.58
C GLU A 107 3.20 -1.34 -6.50
N GLN A 108 3.28 -2.66 -6.41
CA GLN A 108 2.45 -3.57 -7.19
C GLN A 108 0.98 -3.42 -6.81
N PHE A 109 0.66 -3.41 -5.51
CA PHE A 109 -0.71 -3.27 -5.05
C PHE A 109 -1.30 -1.91 -5.44
N HIS A 110 -0.55 -0.81 -5.22
CA HIS A 110 -0.94 0.52 -5.68
C HIS A 110 -1.25 0.55 -7.18
N THR A 111 -0.38 -0.06 -7.99
CA THR A 111 -0.56 -0.10 -9.44
C THR A 111 -1.84 -0.84 -9.82
N ILE A 112 -2.08 -2.01 -9.23
CA ILE A 112 -3.27 -2.82 -9.50
C ILE A 112 -4.54 -2.06 -9.14
N ILE A 113 -4.61 -1.44 -7.95
CA ILE A 113 -5.86 -0.81 -7.49
C ILE A 113 -6.13 0.57 -8.11
N THR A 114 -5.09 1.31 -8.53
CA THR A 114 -5.24 2.70 -9.02
C THR A 114 -5.20 2.80 -10.55
N LYS A 115 -4.63 1.81 -11.23
CA LYS A 115 -4.38 1.83 -12.68
C LYS A 115 -4.93 0.58 -13.38
N THR A 116 -6.01 0.00 -12.87
CA THR A 116 -6.68 -1.19 -13.45
C THR A 116 -6.85 -1.09 -14.97
N ASN A 117 -7.26 0.07 -15.48
CA ASN A 117 -7.51 0.33 -16.89
C ASN A 117 -6.24 0.54 -17.76
N LYS A 118 -5.04 0.53 -17.16
CA LYS A 118 -3.75 0.72 -17.86
C LYS A 118 -2.84 -0.51 -17.74
N CYS A 119 -3.32 -1.58 -17.12
CA CYS A 119 -2.56 -2.79 -16.91
C CYS A 119 -3.09 -3.90 -17.82
N ASP A 120 -2.20 -4.54 -18.58
CA ASP A 120 -2.51 -5.77 -19.29
C ASP A 120 -2.39 -6.93 -18.31
N PHE A 121 -3.52 -7.54 -17.96
CA PHE A 121 -3.53 -8.71 -17.09
C PHE A 121 -3.47 -10.00 -17.91
N ARG A 122 -2.68 -10.94 -17.39
CA ARG A 122 -2.61 -12.31 -17.86
C ARG A 122 -2.92 -13.24 -16.70
N VAL A 123 -3.82 -14.19 -16.96
CA VAL A 123 -4.08 -15.29 -16.03
C VAL A 123 -3.93 -16.60 -16.79
N GLU A 124 -3.26 -17.55 -16.17
CA GLU A 124 -3.18 -18.93 -16.65
C GLU A 124 -3.94 -19.82 -15.67
N CYS A 125 -4.82 -20.66 -16.19
CA CYS A 125 -5.56 -21.65 -15.43
C CYS A 125 -5.28 -23.06 -15.97
N GLU A 126 -5.23 -24.00 -15.04
CA GLU A 126 -5.13 -25.43 -15.34
C GLU A 126 -6.48 -26.08 -15.00
N VAL A 127 -7.02 -26.86 -15.93
CA VAL A 127 -8.35 -27.46 -15.82
C VAL A 127 -8.24 -28.97 -15.97
N ASP A 128 -9.23 -29.70 -15.44
CA ASP A 128 -9.26 -31.16 -15.61
C ASP A 128 -9.32 -31.55 -17.09
N SER A 129 -8.79 -32.74 -17.42
CA SER A 129 -8.65 -33.18 -18.82
C SER A 129 -9.96 -33.29 -19.60
N ASN A 130 -11.08 -33.33 -18.89
CA ASN A 130 -12.42 -33.46 -19.44
C ASN A 130 -13.26 -32.19 -19.25
N HIS A 131 -12.64 -31.07 -18.85
CA HIS A 131 -13.36 -29.83 -18.68
C HIS A 131 -13.86 -29.31 -20.04
N ILE A 132 -15.15 -28.99 -20.10
CA ILE A 132 -15.82 -28.39 -21.25
C ILE A 132 -16.25 -27.01 -20.80
N PHE A 133 -15.75 -25.97 -21.47
CA PHE A 133 -16.21 -24.60 -21.25
C PHE A 133 -17.65 -24.49 -21.72
N GLU A 134 -18.56 -24.13 -20.82
CA GLU A 134 -19.97 -23.92 -21.13
C GLU A 134 -20.20 -22.53 -21.76
N PHE A 135 -19.30 -21.59 -21.48
CA PHE A 135 -19.42 -20.19 -21.90
C PHE A 135 -18.28 -19.76 -22.83
N GLU A 136 -18.49 -18.67 -23.58
CA GLU A 136 -17.44 -18.10 -24.44
C GLU A 136 -16.32 -17.44 -23.61
N LYS A 137 -16.67 -16.93 -22.43
CA LYS A 137 -15.78 -16.21 -21.54
C LYS A 137 -15.67 -16.93 -20.20
N THR A 138 -14.55 -16.70 -19.55
CA THR A 138 -14.18 -17.25 -18.27
C THR A 138 -13.89 -16.12 -17.29
N SER A 139 -14.21 -16.35 -16.02
CA SER A 139 -13.79 -15.50 -14.92
C SER A 139 -12.75 -16.21 -14.06
N SER A 140 -11.73 -15.46 -13.61
CA SER A 140 -10.75 -15.93 -12.64
C SER A 140 -10.71 -14.99 -11.45
N THR A 141 -11.10 -15.48 -10.27
CA THR A 141 -11.08 -14.71 -9.03
C THR A 141 -9.84 -15.05 -8.19
N SER A 142 -9.13 -14.02 -7.72
CA SER A 142 -7.91 -14.15 -6.93
C SER A 142 -7.90 -13.15 -5.78
N ALA A 143 -7.14 -13.43 -4.73
CA ALA A 143 -6.86 -12.48 -3.67
C ALA A 143 -5.41 -11.99 -3.75
N ILE A 144 -5.19 -10.68 -3.63
CA ILE A 144 -3.86 -10.08 -3.49
C ILE A 144 -3.77 -9.30 -2.19
N PHE A 145 -2.57 -9.20 -1.63
CA PHE A 145 -2.34 -8.54 -0.34
C PHE A 145 -1.14 -7.60 -0.39
N CYS A 146 -1.25 -6.51 0.36
CA CYS A 146 -0.17 -5.58 0.64
C CYS A 146 -0.07 -5.37 2.15
N ARG A 147 1.11 -5.60 2.71
CA ARG A 147 1.38 -5.27 4.10
C ARG A 147 1.67 -3.78 4.23
N LEU A 148 0.94 -3.09 5.09
CA LEU A 148 1.12 -1.68 5.39
C LEU A 148 1.18 -1.46 6.90
N GLY A 149 2.37 -1.66 7.47
CA GLY A 149 2.66 -1.47 8.89
C GLY A 149 1.78 -2.34 9.81
N SER A 150 0.92 -1.70 10.58
CA SER A 150 -0.03 -2.37 11.48
C SER A 150 -1.14 -3.14 10.74
N HIS A 151 -1.40 -2.84 9.47
CA HIS A 151 -2.49 -3.38 8.67
C HIS A 151 -1.99 -4.21 7.49
N ALA A 152 -2.77 -5.20 7.07
CA ALA A 152 -2.64 -5.89 5.80
C ALA A 152 -3.90 -5.60 5.00
N ILE A 153 -3.71 -5.08 3.79
CA ILE A 153 -4.79 -4.64 2.92
C ILE A 153 -4.89 -5.67 1.80
N GLY A 154 -6.05 -6.28 1.65
CA GLY A 154 -6.35 -7.26 0.63
C GLY A 154 -7.28 -6.70 -0.43
N ALA A 155 -7.20 -7.23 -1.65
CA ALA A 155 -8.19 -7.01 -2.70
C ALA A 155 -8.57 -8.35 -3.33
N ILE A 156 -9.89 -8.58 -3.47
CA ILE A 156 -10.44 -9.67 -4.26
C ILE A 156 -10.66 -9.12 -5.67
N LEU A 157 -9.97 -9.75 -6.60
CA LEU A 157 -9.89 -9.36 -7.99
C LEU A 157 -10.55 -10.43 -8.85
N THR A 158 -11.34 -10.02 -9.84
CA THR A 158 -11.88 -10.94 -10.85
C THR A 158 -11.43 -10.48 -12.23
N ILE A 159 -10.81 -11.38 -12.98
CA ILE A 159 -10.37 -11.14 -14.36
C ILE A 159 -11.30 -11.91 -15.29
N ILE A 160 -11.96 -11.19 -16.21
CA ILE A 160 -12.91 -11.77 -17.17
C ILE A 160 -12.33 -11.68 -18.57
N GLY A 161 -12.32 -12.79 -19.30
CA GLY A 161 -11.85 -12.80 -20.68
C GLY A 161 -12.04 -14.12 -21.38
N LYS A 162 -11.61 -14.18 -22.64
CA LYS A 162 -11.72 -15.39 -23.45
C LYS A 162 -10.54 -16.34 -23.14
N PRO A 163 -10.79 -17.60 -22.74
CA PRO A 163 -9.72 -18.55 -22.49
C PRO A 163 -9.14 -19.04 -23.83
N GLU A 164 -7.84 -18.88 -24.00
CA GLU A 164 -7.08 -19.42 -25.12
C GLU A 164 -6.27 -20.64 -24.66
N LYS A 165 -6.43 -21.76 -25.37
CA LYS A 165 -5.69 -22.99 -25.04
C LYS A 165 -4.21 -22.79 -25.36
N ILE A 166 -3.34 -22.98 -24.36
CA ILE A 166 -1.88 -22.88 -24.51
C ILE A 166 -1.20 -24.25 -24.50
N SER A 167 -1.76 -25.24 -23.80
CA SER A 167 -1.27 -26.62 -23.84
C SER A 167 -2.37 -27.62 -23.46
N LYS A 168 -2.02 -28.90 -23.26
CA LYS A 168 -2.98 -29.88 -22.72
C LYS A 168 -3.41 -29.40 -21.33
N ASN A 169 -4.71 -29.21 -21.14
CA ASN A 169 -5.32 -28.79 -19.87
C ASN A 169 -4.96 -27.38 -19.37
N LYS A 170 -4.22 -26.57 -20.13
CA LYS A 170 -3.86 -25.21 -19.72
C LYS A 170 -4.43 -24.18 -20.66
N PHE A 171 -5.05 -23.16 -20.07
CA PHE A 171 -5.70 -22.07 -20.76
C PHE A 171 -5.16 -20.75 -20.22
N ARG A 172 -5.22 -19.71 -21.05
CA ARG A 172 -4.72 -18.39 -20.74
C ARG A 172 -5.74 -17.35 -21.14
N ILE A 173 -5.96 -16.39 -20.26
CA ILE A 173 -6.68 -15.15 -20.56
C ILE A 173 -5.61 -14.06 -20.74
N ASP A 174 -5.50 -13.52 -21.95
CA ASP A 174 -4.70 -12.31 -22.21
C ASP A 174 -5.65 -11.11 -22.33
N LYS A 175 -5.23 -9.95 -21.78
CA LYS A 175 -5.99 -8.68 -21.84
C LYS A 175 -7.42 -8.80 -21.29
N GLY A 176 -7.58 -9.58 -20.22
CA GLY A 176 -8.84 -9.69 -19.51
C GLY A 176 -9.23 -8.37 -18.85
N GLU A 177 -10.54 -8.18 -18.70
CA GLU A 177 -11.08 -7.07 -17.92
C GLU A 177 -10.90 -7.36 -16.43
N LEU A 178 -10.17 -6.49 -15.72
CA LEU A 178 -9.97 -6.59 -14.28
C LEU A 178 -11.06 -5.82 -13.52
N MET A 179 -11.72 -6.52 -12.61
CA MET A 179 -12.64 -5.97 -11.62
C MET A 179 -12.08 -6.12 -10.21
N ILE A 180 -12.24 -5.09 -9.38
CA ILE A 180 -11.98 -5.15 -7.94
C ILE A 180 -13.33 -5.35 -7.25
N ASP A 181 -13.62 -6.56 -6.80
CA ASP A 181 -14.90 -6.93 -6.21
C ASP A 181 -15.05 -6.45 -4.77
N ARG A 182 -13.97 -6.61 -4.00
CA ARG A 182 -13.93 -6.33 -2.56
C ARG A 182 -12.53 -5.92 -2.12
N THR A 183 -12.49 -5.02 -1.16
CA THR A 183 -11.28 -4.71 -0.38
C THR A 183 -11.43 -5.31 1.01
N LEU A 184 -10.36 -5.89 1.52
CA LEU A 184 -10.28 -6.52 2.85
C LEU A 184 -9.23 -5.79 3.67
N ILE A 185 -9.47 -5.65 4.97
CA ILE A 185 -8.56 -4.95 5.88
C ILE A 185 -8.36 -5.83 7.10
N PHE A 186 -7.12 -6.20 7.36
CA PHE A 186 -6.74 -7.05 8.47
C PHE A 186 -5.74 -6.33 9.37
N THR A 187 -5.99 -6.36 10.66
CA THR A 187 -5.02 -5.94 11.68
C THR A 187 -4.23 -7.16 12.19
N ARG A 188 -3.15 -6.93 12.94
CA ARG A 188 -2.38 -8.02 13.57
C ARG A 188 -3.20 -8.89 14.54
N SER A 189 -4.35 -8.41 15.00
CA SER A 189 -5.25 -9.13 15.91
C SER A 189 -6.35 -9.91 15.20
N ASN A 190 -6.43 -9.87 13.86
CA ASN A 190 -7.44 -10.63 13.15
C ASN A 190 -7.09 -12.12 13.18
N GLU A 191 -7.87 -12.88 13.95
CA GLU A 191 -7.93 -14.34 13.84
C GLU A 191 -8.72 -14.71 12.57
N ASN A 192 -8.35 -15.82 11.92
CA ASN A 192 -9.05 -16.42 10.77
C ASN A 192 -9.09 -15.62 9.45
N ILE A 193 -8.01 -14.92 9.10
CA ILE A 193 -7.85 -14.22 7.81
C ILE A 193 -8.20 -15.12 6.61
N ASN A 194 -7.71 -16.37 6.60
CA ASN A 194 -7.94 -17.30 5.48
C ASN A 194 -9.41 -17.70 5.34
N GLU A 195 -10.12 -17.92 6.45
CA GLU A 195 -11.55 -18.27 6.41
C GLU A 195 -12.38 -17.10 5.86
N GLU A 196 -12.05 -15.87 6.26
CA GLU A 196 -12.71 -14.68 5.75
C GLU A 196 -12.47 -14.50 4.25
N ILE A 197 -11.23 -14.67 3.78
CA ILE A 197 -10.90 -14.59 2.35
C ILE A 197 -11.64 -15.66 1.57
N SER A 198 -11.59 -16.92 2.02
CA SER A 198 -12.31 -18.03 1.38
C SER A 198 -13.80 -17.72 1.29
N ARG A 199 -14.43 -17.25 2.36
CA ARG A 199 -15.85 -16.86 2.36
C ARG A 199 -16.14 -15.76 1.35
N VAL A 200 -15.28 -14.75 1.25
CA VAL A 200 -15.47 -13.64 0.31
C VAL A 200 -15.29 -14.11 -1.13
N ILE A 201 -14.31 -14.97 -1.41
CA ILE A 201 -14.12 -15.56 -2.74
C ILE A 201 -15.34 -16.38 -3.15
N GLN A 202 -15.85 -17.26 -2.28
CA GLN A 202 -17.04 -18.07 -2.55
C GLN A 202 -18.27 -17.22 -2.88
N ASN A 203 -18.46 -16.11 -2.15
CA ASN A 203 -19.53 -15.16 -2.44
C ASN A 203 -19.31 -14.41 -3.77
N THR A 204 -18.06 -14.12 -4.12
CA THR A 204 -17.72 -13.43 -5.37
C THR A 204 -17.93 -14.34 -6.58
N ILE A 205 -17.43 -15.58 -6.57
CA ILE A 205 -17.58 -16.50 -7.70
C ILE A 205 -19.05 -16.80 -8.01
N SER A 206 -19.91 -16.83 -6.98
CA SER A 206 -21.35 -17.06 -7.14
C SER A 206 -22.04 -15.97 -7.98
N LYS A 207 -21.48 -14.75 -8.05
CA LYS A 207 -22.02 -13.68 -8.91
C LYS A 207 -21.81 -13.92 -10.40
N TYR A 208 -20.81 -14.72 -10.75
CA TYR A 208 -20.32 -14.91 -12.11
C TYR A 208 -20.71 -16.27 -12.68
N ALA A 209 -21.18 -17.20 -11.84
CA ALA A 209 -21.46 -18.59 -12.20
C ALA A 209 -22.54 -18.76 -13.29
N ASP A 210 -23.46 -17.80 -13.43
CA ASP A 210 -24.54 -17.88 -14.42
C ASP A 210 -24.12 -17.38 -15.83
N GLU A 211 -22.98 -16.70 -15.94
CA GLU A 211 -22.53 -16.02 -17.17
C GLU A 211 -21.15 -16.49 -17.69
N TYR A 212 -20.34 -17.12 -16.83
CA TYR A 212 -18.95 -17.47 -17.12
C TYR A 212 -18.58 -18.81 -16.51
N ASP A 213 -17.66 -19.53 -17.16
CA ASP A 213 -16.92 -20.58 -16.46
C ASP A 213 -16.06 -19.92 -15.37
N VAL A 214 -16.19 -20.35 -14.12
CA VAL A 214 -15.55 -19.68 -12.98
C VAL A 214 -14.37 -20.50 -12.44
N PHE A 215 -13.21 -19.85 -12.36
CA PHE A 215 -12.03 -20.35 -11.68
C PHE A 215 -11.66 -19.43 -10.52
N TYR A 216 -11.02 -19.98 -9.51
CA TYR A 216 -10.44 -19.19 -8.44
C TYR A 216 -9.07 -19.71 -8.06
N ASN A 217 -8.20 -18.80 -7.65
CA ASN A 217 -6.86 -19.13 -7.16
C ASN A 217 -6.72 -18.61 -5.73
N TRP A 218 -7.07 -19.49 -4.78
CA TRP A 218 -6.85 -19.28 -3.36
C TRP A 218 -6.67 -20.63 -2.70
N ASP A 219 -5.45 -20.87 -2.22
CA ASP A 219 -5.10 -22.09 -1.52
C ASP A 219 -5.47 -21.95 -0.04
N THR A 220 -6.19 -22.93 0.51
CA THR A 220 -6.63 -22.90 1.92
C THR A 220 -5.49 -23.13 2.92
N ASP A 221 -4.28 -23.42 2.43
CA ASP A 221 -3.16 -23.94 3.22
C ASP A 221 -2.06 -22.89 3.51
N VAL A 222 -2.37 -21.59 3.48
CA VAL A 222 -1.41 -20.55 3.88
C VAL A 222 -1.33 -20.46 5.41
N VAL A 223 -0.46 -21.28 6.01
CA VAL A 223 -0.07 -21.23 7.44
C VAL A 223 0.86 -20.05 7.72
#